data_AF-A0A1A2VK56-F1
#
_entry.id   AF-A0A1A2VK56-F1
#
_cell.length_a   1.000
_cell.length_b   1.000
_cell.length_c   1.000
_cell.angle_alpha   90.00
_cell.angle_beta   90.00
_cell.angle_gamma   90.00
#
_symmetry.space_group_name_H-M   'P 1'
#
loop_
_entity.id
_entity.type
_entity.pdbx_description
1 polymer ?
#
loop_
_entity_poly.entity_id
_entity_poly.type
_entity_poly.pdbx_seq_one_letter_code
_entity_poly.pdbx_strand_id
1 'polypeptide(L)' 'MLIAGAIVVGVAGAPATQAAPATTTTSPGPAPTTGASVYYPNCKAACADGVAPIYRGQPGYRSGLDRDGDGIACEVCH' A
#
# COMPACT_ATOMS: atom_id res chain seq x y z
N MET A 1 35.16 38.07 -47.14
CA MET A 1 33.94 38.30 -46.34
C MET A 1 34.01 37.40 -45.12
N LEU A 2 34.52 37.93 -44.00
CA LEU A 2 34.65 37.20 -42.74
C LEU A 2 33.26 37.07 -42.10
N ILE A 3 32.88 35.84 -41.77
CA ILE A 3 31.82 35.49 -40.82
C ILE A 3 32.50 34.53 -39.83
N ALA A 4 32.88 35.01 -38.64
CA ALA A 4 32.03 35.13 -37.45
C ALA A 4 31.62 33.76 -36.91
N GLY A 5 32.04 33.44 -35.68
CA GLY A 5 31.42 32.36 -34.90
C GLY A 5 32.40 31.54 -34.09
N ALA A 6 32.61 31.95 -32.83
CA ALA A 6 33.08 31.08 -31.77
C ALA A 6 32.12 29.89 -31.56
N ILE A 7 32.59 28.82 -30.90
CA ILE A 7 31.94 28.19 -29.73
C ILE A 7 32.65 26.84 -29.46
N VAL A 8 33.21 26.78 -28.26
CA VAL A 8 33.64 25.59 -27.52
C VAL A 8 32.49 24.59 -27.39
N VAL A 9 32.73 23.28 -27.50
CA VAL A 9 32.17 22.26 -26.58
C VAL A 9 33.01 20.98 -26.74
N GLY A 10 33.83 20.68 -25.74
CA GLY A 10 34.21 19.30 -25.47
C GLY A 10 33.08 18.63 -24.71
N VAL A 11 32.80 17.35 -25.00
CA VAL A 11 32.24 16.45 -24.00
C VAL A 11 32.65 15.01 -24.32
N ALA A 12 33.53 14.49 -23.48
CA ALA A 12 33.78 13.07 -23.33
C ALA A 12 32.51 12.42 -22.77
N GLY A 13 31.88 11.54 -23.53
CA GLY A 13 30.79 10.69 -23.05
C GLY A 13 31.32 9.28 -22.75
N ALA A 14 31.81 9.07 -21.53
CA ALA A 14 32.00 7.72 -20.99
C ALA A 14 30.63 7.15 -20.55
N PRO A 15 30.40 5.84 -20.65
CA PRO A 15 29.10 5.23 -20.41
C PRO A 15 28.86 4.91 -18.93
N ALA A 16 27.62 4.49 -18.66
CA ALA A 16 27.14 3.75 -17.50
C ALA A 16 26.72 4.56 -16.26
N THR A 17 25.41 4.53 -15.99
CA THR A 17 24.92 3.98 -14.71
C THR A 17 23.44 3.61 -14.88
N GLN A 18 23.18 2.30 -14.87
CA GLN A 18 21.84 1.74 -14.68
C GLN A 18 21.29 2.24 -13.35
N ALA A 19 20.14 2.89 -13.39
CA ALA A 19 19.36 3.13 -12.18
C ALA A 19 18.90 1.77 -11.64
N ALA A 20 19.44 1.38 -10.48
CA ALA A 20 18.93 0.26 -9.72
C ALA A 20 17.52 0.58 -9.19
N PRO A 21 16.59 -0.39 -9.12
CA PRO A 21 15.30 -0.18 -8.49
C PRO A 21 15.50 0.13 -7.00
N ALA A 22 14.95 1.24 -6.54
CA ALA A 22 14.86 1.55 -5.12
C ALA A 22 13.96 0.51 -4.44
N THR A 23 14.55 -0.34 -3.60
CA THR A 23 13.80 -1.20 -2.67
C THR A 23 13.19 -0.30 -1.59
N THR A 24 11.88 -0.11 -1.67
CA THR A 24 11.11 0.46 -0.56
C THR A 24 11.23 -0.47 0.64
N THR A 25 12.08 -0.10 1.59
CA THR A 25 12.16 -0.75 2.89
C THR A 25 10.94 -0.31 3.69
N THR A 26 9.90 -1.14 3.69
CA THR A 26 8.75 -1.00 4.59
C THR A 26 9.26 -1.19 6.02
N SER A 27 9.42 -0.10 6.76
CA SER A 27 9.69 -0.14 8.19
C SER A 27 8.53 -0.87 8.89
N PRO A 28 8.77 -1.90 9.73
CA PRO A 28 7.73 -2.48 10.56
C PRO A 28 7.31 -1.42 11.59
N GLY A 29 6.23 -0.71 11.30
CA GLY A 29 5.52 0.06 12.32
C GLY A 29 5.06 -0.87 13.45
N PRO A 30 4.78 -0.31 14.65
CA PRO A 30 4.34 -1.10 15.80
C PRO A 30 3.22 -2.06 15.40
N ALA A 31 3.41 -3.35 15.68
CA ALA A 31 2.42 -4.38 15.42
C ALA A 31 1.09 -3.94 16.06
N PRO A 32 -0.04 -3.95 15.30
CA PRO A 32 -1.32 -3.53 15.84
C PRO A 32 -1.63 -4.35 17.09
N THR A 33 -1.67 -3.66 18.22
CA THR A 33 -2.03 -4.24 19.50
C THR A 33 -3.50 -4.61 19.42
N THR A 34 -3.75 -5.92 19.34
CA THR A 34 -5.01 -6.59 19.61
C THR A 34 -6.22 -5.97 18.89
N GLY A 35 -6.58 -6.53 17.73
CA GLY A 35 -7.82 -6.24 16.98
C GLY A 35 -9.13 -6.55 17.73
N ALA A 36 -9.13 -6.60 19.06
CA ALA A 36 -10.25 -7.00 19.92
C ALA A 36 -11.07 -5.84 20.49
N SER A 37 -10.73 -4.57 20.23
CA SER A 37 -11.48 -3.46 20.85
C SER A 37 -12.87 -3.25 20.22
N VAL A 38 -13.10 -3.76 19.01
CA VAL A 38 -14.37 -3.61 18.28
C VAL A 38 -14.92 -5.00 17.99
N TYR A 39 -16.20 -5.22 18.30
CA TYR A 39 -16.89 -6.48 18.06
C TYR A 39 -18.19 -6.24 17.30
N TYR A 40 -18.37 -6.92 16.17
CA TYR A 40 -19.60 -6.91 15.40
C TYR A 40 -20.28 -8.27 15.51
N PRO A 41 -21.55 -8.43 15.86
CA PRO A 41 -22.18 -9.77 15.90
C PRO A 41 -22.24 -10.43 14.51
N ASN A 42 -22.40 -9.64 13.45
CA ASN A 42 -22.52 -10.11 12.07
C ASN A 42 -22.08 -9.01 11.09
N CYS A 43 -22.00 -9.35 9.80
CA CYS A 43 -21.63 -8.38 8.75
C CYS A 43 -22.65 -7.25 8.60
N LYS A 44 -23.92 -7.49 8.90
CA LYS A 44 -24.94 -6.44 8.86
C LYS A 44 -24.67 -5.31 9.85
N ALA A 45 -24.18 -5.61 11.05
CA ALA A 45 -23.77 -4.59 12.02
C ALA A 45 -22.55 -3.80 11.51
N ALA A 46 -21.51 -4.50 11.04
CA ALA A 46 -20.32 -3.86 10.46
C ALA A 46 -20.67 -2.95 9.26
N CYS A 47 -21.60 -3.37 8.42
CA CYS A 47 -22.07 -2.60 7.29
C CYS A 47 -22.96 -1.42 7.69
N ALA A 48 -23.81 -1.57 8.72
CA ALA A 48 -24.59 -0.47 9.26
C ALA A 48 -23.70 0.65 9.82
N ASP A 49 -22.54 0.28 10.36
CA ASP A 49 -21.51 1.21 10.85
C ASP A 49 -20.57 1.69 9.75
N GLY A 50 -20.72 1.21 8.51
CA GLY A 50 -19.92 1.62 7.35
C GLY A 50 -18.45 1.19 7.40
N VAL A 51 -18.11 0.17 8.20
CA VAL A 51 -16.73 -0.29 8.37
C VAL A 51 -16.38 -1.52 7.51
N ALA A 52 -17.37 -2.12 6.85
CA ALA A 52 -17.15 -3.23 5.94
C ALA A 52 -16.65 -2.73 4.56
N PRO A 53 -15.74 -3.43 3.88
CA PRO A 53 -15.09 -4.70 4.28
C PRO A 53 -14.05 -4.54 5.41
N ILE A 54 -13.97 -5.53 6.30
CA ILE A 54 -13.03 -5.56 7.43
C ILE A 54 -11.85 -6.49 7.10
N TYR A 55 -10.63 -5.97 7.10
CA TYR A 55 -9.43 -6.75 6.75
C TYR A 55 -8.78 -7.43 7.97
N ARG A 56 -8.07 -8.54 7.76
CA ARG A 56 -7.23 -9.18 8.79
C ARG A 56 -6.32 -8.16 9.47
N GLY A 57 -6.34 -8.16 10.80
CA GLY A 57 -5.56 -7.24 11.62
C GLY A 57 -6.24 -5.90 11.90
N GLN A 58 -7.37 -5.60 11.25
CA GLN A 58 -8.19 -4.45 11.63
C GLN A 58 -9.04 -4.77 12.87
N PRO A 59 -9.35 -3.74 13.69
CA PRO A 59 -10.34 -3.86 14.75
C PRO A 59 -11.68 -4.35 14.19
N GLY A 60 -12.29 -5.34 14.85
CA GLY A 60 -13.56 -5.93 14.38
C GLY A 60 -13.38 -7.13 13.45
N TYR A 61 -12.17 -7.41 12.96
CA TYR A 61 -11.93 -8.63 12.20
C TYR A 61 -12.02 -9.85 13.12
N ARG A 62 -12.80 -10.84 12.69
CA ARG A 62 -12.72 -12.21 13.23
C ARG A 62 -12.94 -13.21 12.11
N SER A 63 -12.33 -14.37 12.23
CA SER A 63 -12.50 -15.48 11.27
C SER A 63 -13.97 -15.93 11.13
N GLY A 64 -14.82 -15.67 12.13
CA GLY A 64 -16.26 -15.95 12.02
C GLY A 64 -17.07 -14.97 11.16
N LEU A 65 -16.48 -13.86 10.70
CA LEU A 65 -17.09 -12.93 9.73
C LEU A 65 -16.55 -13.13 8.31
N ASP A 66 -15.41 -13.79 8.19
CA ASP A 66 -14.69 -14.13 6.97
C ASP A 66 -15.09 -15.57 6.60
N ARG A 67 -16.15 -15.70 5.80
CA ARG A 67 -16.81 -17.00 5.56
C ARG A 67 -15.96 -17.94 4.72
N ASP A 68 -15.20 -17.38 3.79
CA ASP A 68 -14.35 -18.06 2.83
C ASP A 68 -12.88 -18.12 3.27
N GLY A 69 -12.48 -17.29 4.24
CA GLY A 69 -11.18 -17.37 4.88
C GLY A 69 -10.06 -16.75 4.06
N ASP A 70 -10.36 -15.74 3.24
CA ASP A 70 -9.38 -15.06 2.39
C ASP A 70 -8.67 -13.90 3.12
N GLY A 71 -9.28 -13.43 4.21
CA GLY A 71 -8.78 -12.36 5.07
C GLY A 71 -9.53 -11.05 4.92
N ILE A 72 -10.65 -11.07 4.22
CA ILE A 72 -11.57 -9.95 4.07
C ILE A 72 -12.92 -10.38 4.65
N ALA A 73 -13.20 -9.95 5.86
CA ALA A 73 -14.52 -10.14 6.45
C ALA A 73 -15.52 -9.17 5.83
N CYS A 74 -16.77 -9.64 5.63
CA CYS A 74 -17.89 -8.81 5.20
C CYS A 74 -17.68 -8.09 3.86
N GLU A 75 -17.04 -8.74 2.89
CA GLU A 75 -16.84 -8.24 1.52
C GLU A 75 -18.12 -7.74 0.86
N VAL A 76 -19.22 -8.43 1.13
CA VAL A 76 -20.55 -8.06 0.61
C VAL A 76 -21.47 -7.83 1.79
N CYS A 77 -22.03 -6.63 1.86
CA CYS A 77 -23.01 -6.23 2.86
C CYS A 77 -24.39 -6.78 2.50
N HIS A 78 -24.77 -7.92 3.06
CA HIS A 78 -26.11 -8.51 2.92
C HIS A 78 -26.61 -9.06 4.25
#